data_AF-A0A3D1LPA4-F1
#
_entry.id   AF-A0A3D1LPA4-F1
#
_cell.length_a   1.000
_cell.length_b   1.000
_cell.length_c   1.000
_cell.angle_alpha   90.00
_cell.angle_beta   90.00
_cell.angle_gamma   90.00
#
_symmetry.space_group_name_H-M   'P 1'
#
loop_
_entity.id
_entity.type
_entity.pdbx_description
1 polymer ?
#
loop_
_entity_poly.entity_id
_entity_poly.type
_entity_poly.pdbx_seq_one_letter_code
_entity_poly.pdbx_strand_id
1 'polypeptide(L)'
;MARIVVDPITRIEGHLRIEAEVSGGRIIDAWSSATMFRGIEKILKGRDPRDAWFWTQRFCGVCTTVHSIASIRAVENALKIKIPPNAELIRNIIIGIQNVQDHVIHFYHLHALDWVDITSGLNADPVKTAALAASISEWPNNSATYFKAVQDKVKAFVASGRLGPFANAYWGHPAYHLPPEANLMATAHYLEALEWQKDVIKIHAILGSKNPHPQTFLVGGMSIPIDPDSQNALNAEKLIEIKRLLKKAQDFVEKVYIP
;
A
#
# COMPACT_ATOMS: atom_id res chain seq x y z
N MET A 1 15.77 35.16 6.86
CA MET A 1 15.15 33.88 7.26
C MET A 1 13.94 33.68 6.40
N ALA A 2 13.84 32.54 5.71
CA ALA A 2 12.73 32.24 4.82
C ALA A 2 11.84 31.19 5.47
N ARG A 3 10.52 31.41 5.48
CA ARG A 3 9.54 30.43 5.94
C ARG A 3 8.96 29.72 4.73
N ILE A 4 9.13 28.41 4.66
CA ILE A 4 8.57 27.55 3.62
C ILE A 4 7.32 26.88 4.19
N VAL A 5 6.28 26.82 3.37
CA VAL A 5 5.02 26.15 3.70
C VAL A 5 4.74 25.12 2.62
N VAL A 6 4.51 23.88 3.04
CA VAL A 6 4.03 22.80 2.17
C VAL A 6 2.67 22.36 2.67
N ASP A 7 1.64 22.83 1.97
CA ASP A 7 0.23 22.56 2.26
C ASP A 7 -0.56 22.61 0.95
N PRO A 8 -1.07 21.46 0.45
CA PRO A 8 -1.08 20.16 1.11
C PRO A 8 0.25 19.40 1.02
N ILE A 9 0.57 18.59 2.03
CA ILE A 9 1.45 17.44 1.84
C ILE A 9 0.66 16.38 1.05
N THR A 10 1.14 16.06 -0.15
CA THR A 10 0.54 15.04 -1.03
C THR A 10 1.24 13.69 -0.87
N ARG A 11 0.68 12.64 -1.50
CA ARG A 11 1.18 11.26 -1.39
C ARG A 11 1.27 10.74 0.05
N ILE A 12 0.31 11.16 0.89
CA ILE A 12 0.06 10.60 2.21
C ILE A 12 -1.43 10.31 2.36
N GLU A 13 -1.81 9.57 3.40
CA GLU A 13 -3.19 9.53 3.87
C GLU A 13 -3.48 10.75 4.75
N GLY A 14 -4.69 11.29 4.66
CA GLY A 14 -5.15 12.37 5.54
C GLY A 14 -4.71 13.77 5.07
N HIS A 15 -4.62 14.70 6.03
CA HIS A 15 -4.32 16.10 5.76
C HIS A 15 -3.22 16.57 6.70
N LEU A 16 -2.10 16.98 6.11
CA LEU A 16 -0.92 17.43 6.82
C LEU A 16 -0.39 18.70 6.17
N ARG A 17 -0.03 19.64 7.04
CA ARG A 17 0.69 20.86 6.72
C ARG A 17 2.04 20.81 7.41
N ILE A 18 3.10 21.06 6.65
CA ILE A 18 4.45 21.24 7.19
C ILE A 18 4.89 22.67 6.92
N GLU A 19 5.43 23.30 7.96
CA GLU A 19 6.11 24.58 7.85
C GLU A 19 7.54 24.42 8.30
N ALA A 20 8.47 25.08 7.63
CA ALA A 20 9.89 25.01 7.95
C ALA A 20 10.52 26.40 7.88
N GLU A 21 11.34 26.73 8.88
CA GLU A 21 12.21 27.89 8.83
C GLU A 21 13.57 27.50 8.26
N VAL A 22 14.04 28.26 7.27
CA VAL A 22 15.29 27.98 6.55
C VAL A 22 16.28 29.12 6.69
N SER A 23 17.51 28.77 7.08
CA SER A 23 18.66 29.66 7.15
C SER A 23 19.91 28.95 6.64
N GLY A 24 20.67 29.62 5.77
CA GLY A 24 21.89 29.04 5.17
C GLY A 24 21.66 27.72 4.41
N GLY A 25 20.50 27.54 3.79
CA GLY A 25 20.13 26.31 3.08
C GLY A 25 19.80 25.11 4.00
N ARG A 26 19.67 25.33 5.31
CA ARG A 26 19.29 24.29 6.28
C ARG A 26 17.97 24.64 6.95
N ILE A 27 17.15 23.62 7.22
CA ILE A 27 15.99 23.75 8.08
C ILE A 27 16.49 23.94 9.51
N ILE A 28 16.11 25.05 10.17
CA ILE A 28 16.50 25.36 11.55
C ILE A 28 15.34 25.14 12.54
N ASP A 29 14.09 25.15 12.05
CA ASP A 29 12.90 24.81 12.82
C ASP A 29 11.82 24.26 11.88
N ALA A 30 10.92 23.43 12.40
CA ALA A 30 9.82 22.85 11.63
C ALA A 30 8.59 22.57 12.49
N TRP A 31 7.41 22.79 11.90
CA TRP A 31 6.11 22.56 12.54
C TRP A 31 5.29 21.58 11.73
N SER A 32 4.67 20.63 12.43
CA SER A 32 3.74 19.65 11.87
C SER A 32 2.33 19.95 12.36
N SER A 33 1.40 20.15 11.42
CA SER A 33 0.00 20.46 11.72
C SER A 33 -0.93 19.51 10.97
N ALA A 34 -1.63 18.66 11.71
CA ALA A 34 -2.72 17.85 11.17
C ALA A 34 -3.98 18.71 11.04
N THR A 35 -4.49 18.84 9.81
CA THR A 35 -5.56 19.81 9.47
C THR A 35 -6.94 19.17 9.35
N MET A 36 -7.14 17.97 9.92
CA MET A 36 -8.44 17.27 9.94
C MET A 36 -8.73 16.64 11.31
N PHE A 37 -10.01 16.65 11.71
CA PHE A 37 -10.53 15.92 12.87
C PHE A 37 -11.92 15.33 12.61
N ARG A 38 -12.17 14.09 13.08
CA ARG A 38 -13.48 13.42 13.00
C ARG A 38 -14.07 13.00 14.34
N GLY A 39 -13.25 12.84 15.39
CA GLY A 39 -13.71 12.59 16.76
C GLY A 39 -14.37 11.23 17.02
N ILE A 40 -13.88 10.15 16.40
CA ILE A 40 -14.52 8.83 16.53
C ILE A 40 -14.53 8.31 17.98
N GLU A 41 -13.56 8.70 18.80
CA GLU A 41 -13.56 8.42 20.25
C GLU A 41 -14.80 8.95 20.97
N LYS A 42 -15.27 10.16 20.58
CA LYS A 42 -16.51 10.73 21.12
C LYS A 42 -17.72 9.96 20.60
N ILE A 43 -17.70 9.57 19.33
CA ILE A 43 -18.77 8.79 18.68
C ILE A 43 -18.95 7.43 19.35
N LEU A 44 -17.87 6.82 19.86
CA LEU A 44 -17.91 5.51 20.51
C LEU A 44 -18.55 5.52 21.91
N LYS A 45 -18.70 6.67 22.57
CA LYS A 45 -19.28 6.74 23.91
C LYS A 45 -20.73 6.23 23.90
N GLY A 46 -21.03 5.31 24.83
CA GLY A 46 -22.36 4.72 24.98
C GLY A 46 -22.74 3.67 23.93
N ARG A 47 -21.83 3.32 23.00
CA ARG A 47 -22.07 2.23 22.03
C ARG A 47 -21.79 0.86 22.64
N ASP A 48 -22.42 -0.16 22.06
CA ASP A 48 -22.13 -1.55 22.41
C ASP A 48 -20.66 -1.88 22.04
N PRO A 49 -19.86 -2.45 22.97
CA PRO A 49 -18.48 -2.84 22.68
C PRO A 49 -18.35 -3.80 21.48
N ARG A 50 -19.37 -4.60 21.18
CA ARG A 50 -19.39 -5.52 20.02
C ARG A 50 -19.39 -4.79 18.68
N ASP A 51 -19.88 -3.55 18.64
CA ASP A 51 -19.94 -2.73 17.42
C ASP A 51 -18.70 -1.85 17.26
N ALA A 52 -17.86 -1.71 18.29
CA ALA A 52 -16.75 -0.76 18.31
C ALA A 52 -15.80 -0.98 17.12
N TRP A 53 -15.51 -2.24 16.76
CA TRP A 53 -14.59 -2.58 15.66
C TRP A 53 -15.07 -2.07 14.30
N PHE A 54 -16.38 -1.98 14.10
CA PHE A 54 -16.98 -1.50 12.86
C PHE A 54 -16.78 0.01 12.72
N TRP A 55 -16.91 0.75 13.81
CA TRP A 55 -16.65 2.19 13.84
C TRP A 55 -15.16 2.50 13.75
N THR A 56 -14.33 1.79 14.51
CA THR A 56 -12.89 2.03 14.50
C THR A 56 -12.25 1.66 13.17
N GLN A 57 -12.80 0.71 12.43
CA GLN A 57 -12.33 0.38 11.08
C GLN A 57 -12.29 1.60 10.15
N ARG A 58 -13.18 2.57 10.36
CA ARG A 58 -13.30 3.77 9.53
C ARG A 58 -12.33 4.87 9.96
N PHE A 59 -11.44 4.60 10.91
CA PHE A 59 -10.32 5.50 11.23
C PHE A 59 -9.45 5.69 9.98
N CYS A 60 -9.16 4.65 9.22
CA CYS A 60 -8.34 4.77 8.02
C CYS A 60 -8.67 3.66 7.01
N GLY A 61 -8.74 4.02 5.74
CA GLY A 61 -8.94 3.08 4.62
C GLY A 61 -7.64 2.51 4.06
N VAL A 62 -6.50 3.17 4.30
CA VAL A 62 -5.16 2.71 3.86
C VAL A 62 -4.70 1.57 4.74
N CYS A 63 -4.45 1.83 6.03
CA CYS A 63 -4.19 0.81 7.03
C CYS A 63 -5.50 0.12 7.49
N THR A 64 -6.36 -0.24 6.54
CA THR A 64 -7.62 -0.93 6.82
C THR A 64 -7.36 -2.16 7.69
N THR A 65 -8.40 -2.62 8.41
CA THR A 65 -8.38 -3.80 9.28
C THR A 65 -7.71 -3.61 10.64
N VAL A 66 -6.58 -2.88 10.73
CA VAL A 66 -5.77 -2.84 11.96
C VAL A 66 -6.55 -2.27 13.15
N HIS A 67 -7.39 -1.24 12.92
CA HIS A 67 -8.23 -0.64 13.96
C HIS A 67 -9.39 -1.53 14.40
N SER A 68 -9.93 -2.36 13.51
CA SER A 68 -10.92 -3.38 13.89
C SER A 68 -10.30 -4.43 14.78
N ILE A 69 -9.10 -4.90 14.43
CA ILE A 69 -8.40 -5.94 15.19
C ILE A 69 -7.94 -5.42 16.55
N ALA A 70 -7.44 -4.19 16.62
CA ALA A 70 -7.16 -3.54 17.90
C ALA A 70 -8.42 -3.44 18.77
N SER A 71 -9.56 -3.05 18.17
CA SER A 71 -10.82 -2.92 18.89
C SER A 71 -11.36 -4.26 19.40
N ILE A 72 -11.41 -5.31 18.57
CA ILE A 72 -11.90 -6.63 19.03
C ILE A 72 -10.98 -7.20 20.11
N ARG A 73 -9.65 -7.07 19.96
CA ARG A 73 -8.69 -7.52 20.99
C ARG A 73 -8.84 -6.74 22.29
N ALA A 74 -9.12 -5.44 22.24
CA ALA A 74 -9.36 -4.64 23.43
C ALA A 74 -10.61 -5.11 24.19
N VAL A 75 -11.71 -5.40 23.48
CA VAL A 75 -12.94 -5.91 24.09
C VAL A 75 -12.76 -7.34 24.61
N GLU A 76 -12.12 -8.21 23.83
CA GLU A 76 -11.81 -9.58 24.24
C GLU A 76 -10.94 -9.61 25.49
N ASN A 77 -9.94 -8.73 25.58
CA ASN A 77 -9.11 -8.57 26.78
C ASN A 77 -9.94 -8.11 27.98
N ALA A 78 -10.80 -7.09 27.82
CA ALA A 78 -11.65 -6.59 28.90
C ALA A 78 -12.62 -7.66 29.44
N LEU A 79 -13.14 -8.51 28.56
CA LEU A 79 -14.10 -9.58 28.89
C LEU A 79 -13.42 -10.93 29.15
N LYS A 80 -12.08 -11.02 29.10
CA LYS A 80 -11.30 -12.26 29.24
C LYS A 80 -11.74 -13.38 28.28
N ILE A 81 -12.16 -13.00 27.07
CA ILE A 81 -12.59 -13.94 26.03
C ILE A 81 -11.37 -14.63 25.42
N LYS A 82 -11.42 -15.96 25.34
CA LYS A 82 -10.45 -16.76 24.57
C LYS A 82 -11.08 -17.15 23.24
N ILE A 83 -10.46 -16.74 22.15
CA ILE A 83 -10.95 -17.05 20.80
C ILE A 83 -10.46 -18.43 20.33
N PRO A 84 -11.16 -19.08 19.40
CA PRO A 84 -10.68 -20.31 18.77
C PRO A 84 -9.36 -20.09 17.99
N PRO A 85 -8.44 -21.06 17.96
CA PRO A 85 -7.16 -20.94 17.23
C PRO A 85 -7.33 -20.57 15.75
N ASN A 86 -8.36 -21.11 15.08
CA ASN A 86 -8.64 -20.80 13.67
C ASN A 86 -9.02 -19.33 13.46
N ALA A 87 -9.71 -18.70 14.41
CA ALA A 87 -10.04 -17.29 14.32
C ALA A 87 -8.78 -16.42 14.42
N GLU A 88 -7.84 -16.77 15.32
CA GLU A 88 -6.56 -16.06 15.43
C GLU A 88 -5.71 -16.23 14.17
N LEU A 89 -5.66 -17.44 13.58
CA LEU A 89 -4.95 -17.67 12.32
C LEU A 89 -5.53 -16.84 11.17
N ILE A 90 -6.86 -16.80 11.03
CA ILE A 90 -7.52 -15.98 10.00
C ILE A 90 -7.19 -14.49 10.22
N ARG A 91 -7.27 -13.98 11.46
CA ARG A 91 -6.88 -12.60 11.79
C ARG A 91 -5.43 -12.32 11.41
N ASN A 92 -4.51 -13.24 11.72
CA ASN A 92 -3.10 -13.10 11.40
C ASN A 92 -2.83 -13.11 9.90
N ILE A 93 -3.53 -13.93 9.11
CA ILE A 93 -3.44 -13.90 7.64
C ILE A 93 -3.91 -12.54 7.12
N ILE A 94 -5.06 -12.03 7.60
CA ILE A 94 -5.60 -10.74 7.17
C ILE A 94 -4.64 -9.60 7.52
N ILE A 95 -4.07 -9.56 8.73
CA ILE A 95 -3.06 -8.55 9.13
C ILE A 95 -1.79 -8.69 8.30
N GLY A 96 -1.30 -9.92 8.12
CA GLY A 96 -0.06 -10.19 7.39
C GLY A 96 -0.14 -9.68 5.95
N ILE A 97 -1.21 -10.01 5.24
CA ILE A 97 -1.38 -9.52 3.86
C ILE A 97 -1.69 -8.01 3.81
N GLN A 98 -2.38 -7.46 4.82
CA GLN A 98 -2.55 -6.00 4.93
C GLN A 98 -1.18 -5.32 5.00
N ASN A 99 -0.29 -5.80 5.88
CA ASN A 99 1.03 -5.22 6.05
C ASN A 99 1.86 -5.27 4.75
N VAL A 100 1.86 -6.41 4.07
CA VAL A 100 2.56 -6.60 2.79
C VAL A 100 2.02 -5.66 1.71
N GLN A 101 0.69 -5.58 1.55
CA GLN A 101 0.08 -4.74 0.52
C GLN A 101 0.28 -3.25 0.81
N ASP A 102 0.11 -2.82 2.07
CA ASP A 102 0.26 -1.43 2.50
C ASP A 102 1.70 -0.94 2.27
N HIS A 103 2.70 -1.75 2.62
CA HIS A 103 4.11 -1.40 2.43
C HIS A 103 4.52 -1.30 0.96
N VAL A 104 4.08 -2.22 0.11
CA VAL A 104 4.38 -2.16 -1.34
C VAL A 104 3.69 -0.94 -1.98
N ILE A 105 2.44 -0.64 -1.62
CA ILE A 105 1.76 0.58 -2.10
C ILE A 105 2.47 1.83 -1.61
N HIS A 106 2.83 1.89 -0.34
CA HIS A 106 3.56 3.02 0.22
C HIS A 106 4.86 3.24 -0.56
N PHE A 107 5.66 2.20 -0.75
CA PHE A 107 6.92 2.32 -1.46
C PHE A 107 6.74 2.86 -2.87
N TYR A 108 5.90 2.24 -3.71
CA TYR A 108 5.77 2.66 -5.11
C TYR A 108 4.89 3.90 -5.28
N HIS A 109 3.68 3.87 -4.74
CA HIS A 109 2.65 4.86 -5.10
C HIS A 109 2.67 6.10 -4.22
N LEU A 110 3.29 6.04 -3.04
CA LEU A 110 3.45 7.19 -2.16
C LEU A 110 4.88 7.73 -2.15
N HIS A 111 5.90 6.86 -2.08
CA HIS A 111 7.26 7.31 -1.80
C HIS A 111 8.19 7.34 -3.03
N ALA A 112 8.06 6.41 -3.98
CA ALA A 112 9.05 6.23 -5.04
C ALA A 112 9.27 7.48 -5.90
N LEU A 113 8.23 8.32 -6.08
CA LEU A 113 8.35 9.55 -6.88
C LEU A 113 9.20 10.64 -6.21
N ASP A 114 9.61 10.47 -4.96
CA ASP A 114 10.67 11.30 -4.34
C ASP A 114 12.07 10.93 -4.83
N TRP A 115 12.23 9.72 -5.37
CA TRP A 115 13.52 9.11 -5.74
C TRP A 115 13.66 8.82 -7.23
N VAL A 116 12.53 8.61 -7.91
CA VAL A 116 12.43 8.19 -9.31
C VAL A 116 11.98 9.36 -10.18
N ASP A 117 12.80 9.74 -11.14
CA ASP A 117 12.44 10.70 -12.17
C ASP A 117 11.89 9.97 -13.40
N ILE A 118 10.56 9.97 -13.54
CA ILE A 118 9.86 9.32 -14.65
C ILE A 118 10.29 9.91 -16.02
N THR A 119 10.59 11.21 -16.07
CA THR A 119 10.97 11.88 -17.31
C THR A 119 12.38 11.48 -17.76
N SER A 120 13.29 11.25 -16.80
CA SER A 120 14.62 10.70 -17.06
C SER A 120 14.53 9.30 -17.69
N GLY A 121 13.60 8.46 -17.21
CA GLY A 121 13.35 7.11 -17.76
C GLY A 121 12.93 7.08 -19.24
N LEU A 122 12.42 8.20 -19.80
CA LEU A 122 12.09 8.29 -21.22
C LEU A 122 13.32 8.23 -22.13
N ASN A 123 14.49 8.55 -21.59
CA ASN A 123 15.77 8.56 -22.29
C ASN A 123 16.60 7.29 -22.03
N ALA A 124 16.08 6.34 -21.25
CA ALA A 124 16.77 5.10 -20.93
C ALA A 124 16.96 4.19 -22.14
N ASP A 125 18.06 3.44 -22.16
CA ASP A 125 18.26 2.32 -23.08
C ASP A 125 17.54 1.07 -22.52
N PRO A 126 16.51 0.53 -23.21
CA PRO A 126 15.79 -0.65 -22.74
C PRO A 126 16.66 -1.90 -22.59
N VAL A 127 17.73 -2.04 -23.39
CA VAL A 127 18.65 -3.18 -23.30
C VAL A 127 19.47 -3.09 -22.03
N LYS A 128 19.97 -1.90 -21.69
CA LYS A 128 20.70 -1.68 -20.42
C LYS A 128 19.78 -1.76 -19.21
N THR A 129 18.53 -1.31 -19.35
CA THR A 129 17.50 -1.46 -18.31
C THR A 129 17.22 -2.94 -18.04
N ALA A 130 17.10 -3.75 -19.09
CA ALA A 130 16.96 -5.20 -18.98
C ALA A 130 18.15 -5.86 -18.28
N ALA A 131 19.38 -5.49 -18.67
CA ALA A 131 20.59 -5.98 -18.02
C ALA A 131 20.66 -5.60 -16.53
N LEU A 132 20.29 -4.36 -16.18
CA LEU A 132 20.21 -3.90 -14.79
C LEU A 132 19.20 -4.72 -13.99
N ALA A 133 17.96 -4.86 -14.49
CA ALA A 133 16.91 -5.62 -13.81
C ALA A 133 17.31 -7.09 -13.58
N ALA A 134 17.90 -7.73 -14.59
CA ALA A 134 18.38 -9.11 -14.49
C ALA A 134 19.59 -9.27 -13.54
N SER A 135 20.36 -8.20 -13.31
CA SER A 135 21.52 -8.25 -12.40
C SER A 135 21.13 -8.23 -10.92
N ILE A 136 19.92 -7.75 -10.59
CA ILE A 136 19.45 -7.61 -9.20
C ILE A 136 18.32 -8.58 -8.86
N SER A 137 17.64 -9.16 -9.85
CA SER A 137 16.48 -10.00 -9.60
C SER A 137 16.18 -10.99 -10.72
N GLU A 138 15.61 -12.13 -10.35
CA GLU A 138 15.02 -13.14 -11.24
C GLU A 138 13.56 -12.83 -11.61
N TRP A 139 13.09 -11.59 -11.42
CA TRP A 139 11.74 -11.20 -11.82
C TRP A 139 11.56 -11.35 -13.35
N PRO A 140 10.54 -12.08 -13.84
CA PRO A 140 10.43 -12.45 -15.25
C PRO A 140 10.14 -11.27 -16.19
N ASN A 141 9.56 -10.17 -15.69
CA ASN A 141 9.27 -8.99 -16.52
C ASN A 141 10.51 -8.09 -16.63
N ASN A 142 11.59 -8.61 -17.18
CA ASN A 142 12.89 -7.92 -17.25
C ASN A 142 13.50 -7.84 -18.67
N SER A 143 12.72 -8.15 -19.72
CA SER A 143 13.24 -8.12 -21.10
C SER A 143 13.35 -6.71 -21.68
N ALA A 144 14.25 -6.51 -22.64
CA ALA A 144 14.39 -5.24 -23.36
C ALA A 144 13.09 -4.84 -24.07
N THR A 145 12.38 -5.83 -24.65
CA THR A 145 11.06 -5.63 -25.28
C THR A 145 10.02 -5.14 -24.28
N TYR A 146 10.02 -5.70 -23.06
CA TYR A 146 9.12 -5.27 -22.00
C TYR A 146 9.39 -3.82 -21.58
N PHE A 147 10.64 -3.47 -21.28
CA PHE A 147 11.00 -2.10 -20.90
C PHE A 147 10.77 -1.10 -22.04
N LYS A 148 10.97 -1.51 -23.29
CA LYS A 148 10.63 -0.68 -24.45
C LYS A 148 9.12 -0.40 -24.51
N ALA A 149 8.28 -1.41 -24.31
CA ALA A 149 6.82 -1.24 -24.28
C ALA A 149 6.36 -0.32 -23.13
N VAL A 150 6.97 -0.45 -21.94
CA VAL A 150 6.71 0.48 -20.83
C VAL A 150 7.12 1.89 -21.21
N GLN A 151 8.34 2.08 -21.73
CA GLN A 151 8.84 3.39 -22.14
C GLN A 151 7.93 4.04 -23.20
N ASP A 152 7.51 3.28 -24.21
CA ASP A 152 6.64 3.79 -25.28
C ASP A 152 5.25 4.18 -24.73
N LYS A 153 4.71 3.42 -23.77
CA LYS A 153 3.48 3.77 -23.06
C LYS A 153 3.62 5.07 -22.28
N VAL A 154 4.73 5.28 -21.56
CA VAL A 154 4.96 6.53 -20.82
C VAL A 154 5.19 7.70 -21.79
N LYS A 155 5.95 7.50 -22.88
CA LYS A 155 6.14 8.51 -23.94
C LYS A 155 4.80 8.95 -24.54
N ALA A 156 3.92 8.01 -24.87
CA ALA A 156 2.59 8.31 -25.38
C ALA A 156 1.74 9.08 -24.36
N PHE A 157 1.81 8.70 -23.08
CA PHE A 157 1.12 9.42 -22.00
C PHE A 157 1.61 10.87 -21.88
N VAL A 158 2.93 11.09 -21.90
CA VAL A 158 3.54 12.43 -21.84
C VAL A 158 3.20 13.25 -23.08
N ALA A 159 3.28 12.66 -24.27
CA ALA A 159 2.92 13.30 -25.53
C ALA A 159 1.45 13.75 -25.61
N SER A 160 0.57 13.14 -24.81
CA SER A 160 -0.83 13.56 -24.73
C SER A 160 -1.04 14.93 -24.09
N GLY A 161 -0.02 15.49 -23.41
CA GLY A 161 -0.09 16.74 -22.65
C GLY A 161 -0.93 16.65 -21.36
N ARG A 162 -1.62 15.52 -21.12
CA ARG A 162 -2.50 15.29 -19.97
C ARG A 162 -1.77 14.46 -18.92
N LEU A 163 -0.82 15.11 -18.22
CA LEU A 163 0.11 14.42 -17.31
C LEU A 163 -0.53 13.92 -16.00
N GLY A 164 -1.77 14.32 -15.69
CA GLY A 164 -2.52 13.85 -14.53
C GLY A 164 -1.71 13.98 -13.23
N PRO A 165 -1.48 12.89 -12.46
CA PRO A 165 -0.74 12.92 -11.21
C PRO A 165 0.76 13.28 -11.37
N PHE A 166 1.28 13.31 -12.60
CA PHE A 166 2.67 13.65 -12.90
C PHE A 166 2.84 15.12 -13.35
N ALA A 167 1.77 15.91 -13.44
CA ALA A 167 1.83 17.32 -13.77
C ALA A 167 2.49 18.13 -12.64
N ASN A 168 3.32 19.12 -12.98
CA ASN A 168 3.97 20.05 -12.03
C ASN A 168 4.74 19.38 -10.88
N ALA A 169 5.21 18.15 -11.08
CA ALA A 169 6.11 17.48 -10.15
C ALA A 169 7.57 17.93 -10.34
N TYR A 170 8.47 17.45 -9.49
CA TYR A 170 9.84 17.95 -9.37
C TYR A 170 10.83 17.38 -10.40
N TRP A 171 10.35 16.91 -11.55
CA TRP A 171 11.19 16.25 -12.56
C TRP A 171 12.44 17.09 -12.94
N GLY A 172 13.60 16.45 -13.05
CA GLY A 172 14.89 17.09 -13.30
C GLY A 172 15.52 17.80 -12.09
N HIS A 173 14.90 17.76 -10.92
CA HIS A 173 15.48 18.34 -9.71
C HIS A 173 16.83 17.66 -9.36
N PRO A 174 17.87 18.42 -8.95
CA PRO A 174 19.22 17.89 -8.72
C PRO A 174 19.34 16.86 -7.59
N ALA A 175 18.28 16.66 -6.80
CA ALA A 175 18.22 15.62 -5.77
C ALA A 175 17.87 14.23 -6.34
N TYR A 176 17.42 14.13 -7.60
CA TYR A 176 17.30 12.84 -8.28
C TYR A 176 18.69 12.37 -8.73
N HIS A 177 19.06 11.16 -8.34
CA HIS A 177 20.39 10.59 -8.60
C HIS A 177 20.38 9.30 -9.41
N LEU A 178 19.21 8.71 -9.65
CA LEU A 178 19.09 7.47 -10.40
C LEU A 178 19.41 7.70 -11.89
N PRO A 179 20.18 6.79 -12.53
CA PRO A 179 20.35 6.83 -13.98
C PRO A 179 19.03 6.55 -14.71
N PRO A 180 18.88 6.97 -15.98
CA PRO A 180 17.68 6.71 -16.79
C PRO A 180 17.20 5.26 -16.74
N GLU A 181 18.11 4.29 -16.82
CA GLU A 181 17.80 2.85 -16.77
C GLU A 181 17.13 2.45 -15.45
N ALA A 182 17.63 2.93 -14.31
CA ALA A 182 17.00 2.65 -13.02
C ALA A 182 15.63 3.34 -12.89
N ASN A 183 15.48 4.55 -13.44
CA ASN A 183 14.20 5.24 -13.46
C ASN A 183 13.15 4.49 -14.31
N LEU A 184 13.54 3.96 -15.48
CA LEU A 184 12.64 3.17 -16.32
C LEU A 184 12.24 1.85 -15.64
N MET A 185 13.20 1.17 -15.01
CA MET A 185 12.94 -0.05 -14.24
C MET A 185 11.96 0.21 -13.09
N ALA A 186 12.22 1.24 -12.27
CA ALA A 186 11.35 1.60 -11.14
C ALA A 186 9.96 2.06 -11.61
N THR A 187 9.88 2.75 -12.76
CA THR A 187 8.60 3.12 -13.38
C THR A 187 7.81 1.89 -13.83
N ALA A 188 8.47 0.86 -14.37
CA ALA A 188 7.82 -0.41 -14.70
C ALA A 188 7.29 -1.09 -13.42
N HIS A 189 8.11 -1.20 -12.38
CA HIS A 189 7.72 -1.80 -11.10
C HIS A 189 6.57 -1.03 -10.41
N TYR A 190 6.55 0.31 -10.51
CA TYR A 190 5.44 1.14 -10.04
C TYR A 190 4.10 0.74 -10.70
N LEU A 191 4.11 0.51 -12.01
CA LEU A 191 2.92 0.10 -12.76
C LEU A 191 2.52 -1.34 -12.44
N GLU A 192 3.50 -2.25 -12.30
CA GLU A 192 3.23 -3.63 -11.89
C GLU A 192 2.68 -3.71 -10.48
N ALA A 193 3.19 -2.92 -9.53
CA ALA A 193 2.70 -2.85 -8.16
C ALA A 193 1.22 -2.43 -8.10
N LEU A 194 0.76 -1.56 -9.01
CA LEU A 194 -0.64 -1.13 -9.08
C LEU A 194 -1.59 -2.28 -9.48
N GLU A 195 -1.14 -3.15 -10.38
CA GLU A 195 -1.86 -4.35 -10.82
C GLU A 195 -1.75 -5.49 -9.79
N TRP A 196 -0.58 -5.65 -9.18
CA TRP A 196 -0.33 -6.66 -8.16
C TRP A 196 -1.17 -6.45 -6.90
N GLN A 197 -1.26 -5.20 -6.40
CA GLN A 197 -1.90 -4.93 -5.11
C GLN A 197 -3.39 -5.28 -5.08
N LYS A 198 -4.12 -5.05 -6.19
CA LYS A 198 -5.55 -5.37 -6.29
C LYS A 198 -5.82 -6.87 -6.35
N ASP A 199 -4.82 -7.66 -6.76
CA ASP A 199 -4.94 -9.11 -6.82
C ASP A 199 -4.70 -9.75 -5.47
N VAL A 200 -3.57 -9.44 -4.83
CA VAL A 200 -3.20 -10.10 -3.56
C VAL A 200 -4.17 -9.76 -2.44
N ILE A 201 -4.77 -8.57 -2.47
CA ILE A 201 -5.74 -8.15 -1.46
C ILE A 201 -7.10 -8.86 -1.58
N LYS A 202 -7.33 -9.66 -2.64
CA LYS A 202 -8.49 -10.57 -2.70
C LYS A 202 -8.54 -11.55 -1.53
N ILE A 203 -7.41 -11.82 -0.86
CA ILE A 203 -7.39 -12.58 0.40
C ILE A 203 -8.32 -11.94 1.45
N HIS A 204 -8.37 -10.61 1.55
CA HIS A 204 -9.34 -9.92 2.41
C HIS A 204 -10.77 -10.11 1.91
N ALA A 205 -11.03 -10.19 0.62
CA ALA A 205 -12.38 -10.48 0.13
C ALA A 205 -12.81 -11.92 0.48
N ILE A 206 -11.90 -12.89 0.37
CA ILE A 206 -12.17 -14.30 0.71
C ILE A 206 -12.43 -14.48 2.21
N LEU A 207 -11.58 -13.91 3.06
CA LEU A 207 -11.65 -14.09 4.52
C LEU A 207 -12.55 -13.05 5.21
N GLY A 208 -12.78 -11.92 4.55
CA GLY A 208 -13.31 -10.67 5.08
C GLY A 208 -14.50 -10.11 4.33
N SER A 209 -15.00 -10.81 3.30
CA SER A 209 -16.08 -10.40 2.39
C SER A 209 -15.76 -9.21 1.48
N LYS A 210 -14.87 -8.28 1.87
CA LYS A 210 -14.46 -7.13 1.07
C LYS A 210 -13.12 -6.55 1.52
N ASN A 211 -12.51 -5.77 0.63
CA ASN A 211 -11.47 -4.79 0.92
C ASN A 211 -11.76 -3.51 0.14
N PRO A 212 -11.52 -2.31 0.71
CA PRO A 212 -11.18 -2.04 2.11
C PRO A 212 -12.32 -2.40 3.07
N HIS A 213 -12.01 -2.39 4.37
CA HIS A 213 -12.96 -2.60 5.47
C HIS A 213 -13.67 -3.98 5.47
N PRO A 214 -12.96 -5.08 5.78
CA PRO A 214 -13.55 -6.41 5.97
C PRO A 214 -14.72 -6.45 6.97
N GLN A 215 -15.70 -7.32 6.74
CA GLN A 215 -16.96 -7.41 7.50
C GLN A 215 -17.08 -8.66 8.37
N THR A 216 -16.08 -9.53 8.37
CA THR A 216 -16.16 -10.81 9.10
C THR A 216 -15.55 -10.79 10.50
N PHE A 217 -15.11 -9.63 10.98
CA PHE A 217 -14.67 -9.49 12.36
C PHE A 217 -15.86 -9.59 13.32
N LEU A 218 -15.61 -10.19 14.48
CA LEU A 218 -16.50 -10.13 15.63
C LEU A 218 -15.71 -10.32 16.93
N VAL A 219 -16.22 -9.75 18.01
CA VAL A 219 -15.72 -10.02 19.36
C VAL A 219 -15.96 -11.49 19.68
N GLY A 220 -14.88 -12.26 19.89
CA GLY A 220 -14.93 -13.69 20.16
C GLY A 220 -14.48 -14.59 19.00
N GLY A 221 -14.15 -14.05 17.82
CA GLY A 221 -13.69 -14.85 16.71
C GLY A 221 -13.79 -14.18 15.34
N MET A 222 -14.29 -14.91 14.36
CA MET A 222 -14.56 -14.47 12.98
C MET A 222 -15.93 -15.03 12.55
N SER A 223 -16.70 -14.29 11.74
CA SER A 223 -18.02 -14.74 11.27
C SER A 223 -17.95 -15.70 10.08
N ILE A 224 -16.79 -15.81 9.43
CA ILE A 224 -16.59 -16.76 8.34
C ILE A 224 -16.53 -18.19 8.90
N PRO A 225 -17.49 -19.08 8.55
CA PRO A 225 -17.45 -20.46 8.99
C PRO A 225 -16.39 -21.25 8.20
N ILE A 226 -15.94 -22.37 8.77
CA ILE A 226 -15.06 -23.33 8.10
C ILE A 226 -15.85 -24.63 7.98
N ASP A 227 -16.05 -25.08 6.74
CA ASP A 227 -16.79 -26.29 6.42
C ASP A 227 -16.28 -26.81 5.07
N PRO A 228 -15.58 -27.98 5.04
CA PRO A 228 -15.03 -28.55 3.81
C PRO A 228 -16.08 -28.85 2.74
N ASP A 229 -17.33 -29.10 3.14
CA ASP A 229 -18.40 -29.57 2.26
C ASP A 229 -19.36 -28.44 1.83
N SER A 230 -19.09 -27.20 2.26
CA SER A 230 -19.93 -26.04 1.97
C SER A 230 -19.25 -25.03 1.04
N GLN A 231 -19.99 -24.57 0.04
CA GLN A 231 -19.57 -23.46 -0.83
C GLN A 231 -19.63 -22.10 -0.10
N ASN A 232 -20.45 -22.00 0.95
CA ASN A 232 -20.65 -20.77 1.74
C ASN A 232 -19.66 -20.62 2.91
N ALA A 233 -18.73 -21.55 3.07
CA ALA A 233 -17.72 -21.55 4.11
C ALA A 233 -16.30 -21.52 3.54
N LEU A 234 -15.31 -21.31 4.40
CA LEU A 234 -13.91 -21.54 4.05
C LEU A 234 -13.69 -23.05 3.84
N ASN A 235 -13.29 -23.42 2.63
CA ASN A 235 -13.10 -24.80 2.18
C ASN A 235 -11.77 -24.94 1.42
N ALA A 236 -11.49 -26.14 0.89
CA ALA A 236 -10.21 -26.44 0.22
C ALA A 236 -9.92 -25.52 -0.98
N GLU A 237 -10.94 -25.21 -1.79
CA GLU A 237 -10.80 -24.34 -2.96
C GLU A 237 -10.33 -22.92 -2.56
N LYS A 238 -11.01 -22.31 -1.58
CA LYS A 238 -10.65 -20.97 -1.08
C LYS A 238 -9.27 -20.95 -0.45
N LEU A 239 -8.88 -22.01 0.26
CA LEU A 239 -7.55 -22.13 0.86
C LEU A 239 -6.44 -22.27 -0.19
N ILE A 240 -6.69 -23.00 -1.27
CA ILE A 240 -5.76 -23.11 -2.41
C ILE A 240 -5.57 -21.73 -3.07
N GLU A 241 -6.67 -20.99 -3.28
CA GLU A 241 -6.60 -19.64 -3.84
C GLU A 241 -5.82 -18.67 -2.93
N ILE A 242 -6.08 -18.69 -1.61
CA ILE A 242 -5.30 -17.91 -0.64
C ILE A 242 -3.81 -18.26 -0.74
N LYS A 243 -3.45 -19.54 -0.79
CA LYS A 243 -2.06 -19.98 -0.91
C LYS A 243 -1.39 -19.46 -2.19
N ARG A 244 -2.11 -19.50 -3.32
CA ARG A 244 -1.64 -18.96 -4.61
C ARG A 244 -1.40 -17.45 -4.54
N LEU A 245 -2.32 -16.70 -3.94
CA LEU A 245 -2.20 -15.25 -3.76
C LEU A 245 -1.08 -14.88 -2.79
N LEU A 246 -0.89 -15.63 -1.71
CA LEU A 246 0.24 -15.44 -0.79
C LEU A 246 1.58 -15.69 -1.48
N LYS A 247 1.68 -16.72 -2.33
CA LYS A 247 2.90 -16.95 -3.11
C LYS A 247 3.17 -15.81 -4.09
N LYS A 248 2.14 -15.31 -4.79
CA LYS A 248 2.25 -14.11 -5.64
C LYS A 248 2.69 -12.88 -4.83
N ALA A 249 2.21 -12.71 -3.61
CA ALA A 249 2.62 -11.62 -2.74
C ALA A 249 4.10 -11.73 -2.35
N GLN A 250 4.51 -12.91 -1.90
CA GLN A 250 5.89 -13.21 -1.52
C GLN A 250 6.86 -13.01 -2.69
N ASP A 251 6.55 -13.57 -3.87
CA ASP A 251 7.41 -13.44 -5.05
C ASP A 251 7.61 -11.98 -5.45
N PHE A 252 6.57 -11.15 -5.39
CA PHE A 252 6.70 -9.72 -5.70
C PHE A 252 7.54 -8.98 -4.65
N VAL A 253 7.36 -9.30 -3.37
CA VAL A 253 8.18 -8.70 -2.31
C VAL A 253 9.66 -9.06 -2.52
N GLU A 254 9.97 -10.34 -2.65
CA GLU A 254 11.33 -10.84 -2.71
C GLU A 254 12.05 -10.48 -4.02
N LYS A 255 11.32 -10.32 -5.13
CA LYS A 255 11.90 -10.13 -6.47
C LYS A 255 11.69 -8.74 -7.06
N VAL A 256 10.83 -7.90 -6.48
CA VAL A 256 10.51 -6.57 -7.04
C VAL A 256 10.66 -5.47 -6.01
N TYR A 257 10.09 -5.65 -4.81
CA TYR A 257 10.11 -4.61 -3.76
C TYR A 257 11.46 -4.51 -3.04
N ILE A 258 12.06 -5.64 -2.67
CA ILE A 258 13.31 -5.66 -1.90
C ILE A 258 14.55 -5.33 -2.76
N PRO A 259 14.75 -5.93 -3.96
CA PRO A 259 15.88 -5.58 -4.83
C PRO A 259 15.83 -4.14 -5.34
#